data_AF-A0A9P4K1R6-F1
#
_entry.id   AF-A0A9P4K1R6-F1
#
_cell.length_a   1.000
_cell.length_b   1.000
_cell.length_c   1.000
_cell.angle_alpha   90.00
_cell.angle_beta   90.00
_cell.angle_gamma   90.00
#
_symmetry.space_group_name_H-M   'P 1'
#
loop_
_entity.id
_entity.type
_entity.pdbx_description
1 polymer ?
#
loop_
_entity_poly.entity_id
_entity_poly.type
_entity_poly.pdbx_seq_one_letter_code
_entity_poly.pdbx_strand_id
1 'polypeptide(L)'
;MYLPSALARLTIILSVPCLVTAHGKVTSATGDLGGNTTALGILGATVPGTGPNDITEVDTTIFKKKNILSNGLGKTTGGGKNRPEDLLLAMFQSGSALPQVNNGGEGRVRGVFHVVTTDGAGPVRAVIDATAKGHFRNGTEATVLT
;
A
#
# COMPACT_ATOMS: atom_id res chain seq x y z
N MET A 1 -14.73 -59.00 29.51
CA MET A 1 -15.35 -57.66 29.47
C MET A 1 -14.51 -56.79 28.53
N TYR A 2 -15.16 -56.14 27.58
CA TYR A 2 -14.61 -55.53 26.36
C TYR A 2 -13.61 -54.36 26.59
N LEU A 3 -12.59 -54.28 25.71
CA LEU A 3 -11.70 -53.13 25.40
C LEU A 3 -12.49 -51.87 24.92
N PRO A 4 -11.91 -50.65 24.67
CA PRO A 4 -10.47 -50.32 24.56
C PRO A 4 -10.00 -48.95 25.13
N SER A 5 -8.68 -48.84 25.20
CA SER A 5 -7.81 -47.65 25.09
C SER A 5 -8.47 -46.37 24.56
N ALA A 6 -8.48 -45.32 25.39
CA ALA A 6 -8.71 -43.94 24.98
C ALA A 6 -7.50 -43.44 24.18
N LEU A 7 -7.49 -43.76 22.88
CA LEU A 7 -6.60 -43.18 21.90
C LEU A 7 -7.01 -41.72 21.73
N ALA A 8 -6.38 -40.81 22.48
CA ALA A 8 -6.55 -39.37 22.33
C ALA A 8 -6.12 -38.98 20.91
N ARG A 9 -7.09 -38.83 20.01
CA ARG A 9 -6.87 -38.37 18.64
C ARG A 9 -6.51 -36.89 18.69
N LEU A 10 -5.23 -36.58 18.66
CA LEU A 10 -4.70 -35.25 18.42
C LEU A 10 -4.95 -34.89 16.94
N THR A 11 -6.06 -34.22 16.67
CA THR A 11 -6.35 -33.66 15.33
C THR A 11 -5.51 -32.39 15.14
N ILE A 12 -4.42 -32.49 14.38
CA ILE A 12 -3.66 -31.33 13.91
C ILE A 12 -4.46 -30.73 12.74
N ILE A 13 -5.18 -29.63 12.98
CA ILE A 13 -5.74 -28.80 11.91
C ILE A 13 -4.59 -28.00 11.33
N LEU A 14 -4.07 -28.43 10.18
CA LEU A 14 -3.07 -27.69 9.41
C LEU A 14 -3.76 -26.47 8.78
N SER A 15 -3.82 -25.34 9.50
CA SER A 15 -4.15 -24.06 8.89
C SER A 15 -2.98 -23.66 8.00
N VAL A 16 -3.05 -23.92 6.70
CA VAL A 16 -2.08 -23.39 5.75
C VAL A 16 -2.29 -21.87 5.73
N PRO A 17 -1.35 -21.05 6.24
CA PRO A 17 -1.48 -19.61 6.03
C PRO A 17 -1.37 -19.37 4.53
N CYS A 18 -2.43 -18.85 3.91
CA CYS A 18 -2.34 -18.36 2.54
C CYS A 18 -1.21 -17.32 2.50
N LEU A 19 -0.10 -17.66 1.83
CA LEU A 19 0.94 -16.70 1.51
C LEU A 19 0.38 -15.80 0.41
N VAL A 20 -0.38 -14.78 0.81
CA VAL A 20 -0.89 -13.77 -0.12
C VAL A 20 0.27 -12.86 -0.49
N THR A 21 0.83 -13.09 -1.70
CA THR A 21 1.77 -12.17 -2.33
C THR A 21 1.00 -11.16 -3.16
N ALA A 22 0.46 -10.13 -2.49
CA ALA A 22 -0.24 -9.06 -3.16
C ALA A 22 0.74 -8.04 -3.76
N HIS A 23 0.60 -7.75 -5.05
CA HIS A 23 1.21 -6.60 -5.69
C HIS A 23 0.18 -5.49 -5.84
N GLY A 24 0.62 -4.24 -5.75
CA GLY A 24 -0.27 -3.12 -5.83
C GLY A 24 0.40 -1.78 -5.63
N LYS A 25 -0.27 -0.74 -6.13
CA LYS A 25 0.22 0.62 -6.13
C LYS A 25 -0.92 1.63 -6.12
N VAL A 26 -0.65 2.80 -5.55
CA VAL A 26 -1.54 3.97 -5.69
C VAL A 26 -1.23 4.62 -7.03
N THR A 27 -2.13 4.47 -8.00
CA THR A 27 -1.96 5.02 -9.35
C THR A 27 -2.44 6.45 -9.45
N SER A 28 -3.33 6.87 -8.57
CA SER A 28 -3.69 8.27 -8.39
C SER A 28 -4.20 8.53 -6.98
N ALA A 29 -3.97 9.74 -6.49
CA ALA A 29 -4.60 10.27 -5.30
C ALA A 29 -4.93 11.75 -5.54
N THR A 30 -6.16 12.15 -5.24
CA THR A 30 -6.71 13.49 -5.50
C THR A 30 -7.29 14.03 -4.21
N GLY A 31 -7.02 15.30 -3.90
CA GLY A 31 -7.65 15.98 -2.78
C GLY A 31 -9.04 16.50 -3.13
N ASP A 32 -9.87 16.81 -2.15
CA ASP A 32 -11.20 17.38 -2.34
C ASP A 32 -11.20 18.80 -2.97
N LEU A 33 -10.08 19.52 -2.87
CA LEU A 33 -9.85 20.77 -3.60
C LEU A 33 -9.07 20.57 -4.91
N GLY A 34 -8.92 19.32 -5.37
CA GLY A 34 -8.23 18.96 -6.60
C GLY A 34 -6.76 18.58 -6.40
N GLY A 35 -5.97 18.74 -7.48
CA GLY A 35 -4.59 18.25 -7.55
C GLY A 35 -4.50 16.73 -7.69
N ASN A 36 -3.31 16.22 -8.01
CA ASN A 36 -3.12 14.79 -8.23
C ASN A 36 -1.69 14.35 -7.90
N THR A 37 -1.52 13.10 -7.47
CA THR A 37 -0.22 12.45 -7.30
C THR A 37 -0.33 10.94 -7.53
N THR A 38 0.80 10.29 -7.78
CA THR A 38 0.99 8.84 -7.71
C THR A 38 1.71 8.48 -6.41
N ALA A 39 1.86 7.18 -6.12
CA ALA A 39 2.81 6.73 -5.11
C ALA A 39 4.26 7.09 -5.49
N LEU A 40 5.16 7.09 -4.50
CA LEU A 40 6.60 7.28 -4.73
C LEU A 40 7.20 6.06 -5.41
N GLY A 41 8.18 6.29 -6.29
CA GLY A 41 8.91 5.23 -6.99
C GLY A 41 8.11 4.55 -8.12
N ILE A 42 6.96 5.12 -8.50
CA ILE A 42 6.18 4.71 -9.67
C ILE A 42 6.89 5.16 -10.94
N LEU A 43 6.90 4.31 -11.95
CA LEU A 43 7.58 4.55 -13.24
C LEU A 43 6.59 4.93 -14.35
N GLY A 44 5.36 5.26 -13.99
CA GLY A 44 4.30 5.68 -14.91
C GLY A 44 4.02 4.65 -15.99
N ALA A 45 3.86 5.12 -17.24
CA ALA A 45 3.54 4.27 -18.39
C ALA A 45 4.69 3.37 -18.88
N THR A 46 5.88 3.46 -18.27
CA THR A 46 7.03 2.61 -18.63
C THR A 46 6.85 1.16 -18.19
N VAL A 47 6.05 0.91 -17.14
CA VAL A 47 5.79 -0.44 -16.64
C VAL A 47 4.58 -1.04 -17.35
N PRO A 48 4.71 -2.19 -18.04
CA PRO A 48 3.59 -2.83 -18.72
C PRO A 48 2.51 -3.27 -17.73
N GLY A 49 1.23 -3.17 -18.12
CA GLY A 49 0.11 -3.60 -17.28
C GLY A 49 -0.25 -5.09 -17.37
N THR A 50 0.43 -5.86 -18.23
CA THR A 50 0.17 -7.30 -18.41
C THR A 50 1.46 -8.05 -18.72
N GLY A 51 1.57 -9.28 -18.23
CA GLY A 51 2.76 -10.12 -18.35
C GLY A 51 3.26 -10.68 -17.02
N PRO A 52 4.50 -11.20 -17.00
CA PRO A 52 5.15 -11.70 -15.79
C PRO A 52 5.33 -10.61 -14.71
N ASN A 53 5.11 -10.98 -13.43
CA ASN A 53 5.16 -10.03 -12.31
C ASN A 53 6.52 -9.33 -12.14
N ASP A 54 7.62 -10.00 -12.48
CA ASP A 54 8.97 -9.42 -12.45
C ASP A 54 9.18 -8.30 -13.47
N ILE A 55 8.23 -8.14 -14.40
CA ILE A 55 8.18 -7.07 -15.39
C ILE A 55 7.07 -6.06 -15.06
N THR A 56 5.87 -6.52 -14.69
CA THR A 56 4.68 -5.66 -14.55
C THR A 56 4.52 -5.02 -13.17
N GLU A 57 5.14 -5.59 -12.14
CA GLU A 57 4.92 -5.16 -10.74
C GLU A 57 6.16 -4.54 -10.10
N VAL A 58 7.13 -4.10 -10.93
CA VAL A 58 8.40 -3.52 -10.44
C VAL A 58 8.21 -2.21 -9.68
N ASP A 59 7.05 -1.57 -9.82
CA ASP A 59 6.67 -0.33 -9.14
C ASP A 59 5.75 -0.56 -7.92
N THR A 60 5.54 -1.81 -7.49
CA THR A 60 4.92 -2.11 -6.20
C THR A 60 5.82 -1.63 -5.06
N THR A 61 5.27 -0.83 -4.15
CA THR A 61 6.02 -0.35 -2.98
C THR A 61 6.10 -1.43 -1.90
N ILE A 62 7.32 -1.79 -1.54
CA ILE A 62 7.63 -2.78 -0.52
C ILE A 62 8.09 -2.06 0.75
N PHE A 63 7.36 -2.29 1.85
CA PHE A 63 7.73 -1.82 3.17
C PHE A 63 8.43 -2.93 3.98
N LYS A 64 9.44 -2.55 4.78
CA LYS A 64 10.17 -3.51 5.62
C LYS A 64 9.35 -4.06 6.79
N LYS A 65 8.28 -3.35 7.17
CA LYS A 65 7.43 -3.65 8.33
C LYS A 65 5.98 -3.65 7.88
N LYS A 66 5.20 -4.60 8.37
CA LYS A 66 3.75 -4.71 8.09
C LYS A 66 2.91 -3.75 8.94
N ASN A 67 3.43 -3.30 10.08
CA ASN A 67 2.76 -2.31 10.91
C ASN A 67 2.80 -0.95 10.18
N ILE A 68 1.63 -0.39 9.88
CA ILE A 68 1.49 0.89 9.19
C ILE A 68 2.06 2.07 9.99
N LEU A 69 2.05 1.99 11.33
CA LEU A 69 2.70 2.96 12.22
C LEU A 69 4.19 2.64 12.39
N SER A 70 4.91 2.59 11.28
CA SER A 70 6.35 2.39 11.27
C SER A 70 7.04 3.34 10.27
N ASN A 71 8.22 3.84 10.64
CA ASN A 71 8.91 4.84 9.83
C ASN A 71 9.46 4.24 8.53
N GLY A 72 9.44 5.06 7.47
CA GLY A 72 10.03 4.76 6.18
C GLY A 72 9.06 4.91 5.02
N LEU A 73 9.60 5.26 3.86
CA LEU A 73 8.85 5.50 2.62
C LEU A 73 8.77 4.27 1.69
N GLY A 74 9.32 3.14 2.13
CA GLY A 74 9.40 1.92 1.32
C GLY A 74 10.45 1.97 0.22
N LYS A 75 10.34 1.04 -0.71
CA LYS A 75 11.13 0.97 -1.94
C LYS A 75 10.33 0.27 -3.03
N THR A 76 10.61 0.55 -4.29
CA THR A 76 10.14 -0.25 -5.42
C THR A 76 11.31 -1.02 -6.03
N THR A 77 11.03 -2.09 -6.78
CA THR A 77 12.08 -2.85 -7.47
C THR A 77 12.69 -2.02 -8.61
N GLY A 78 11.85 -1.31 -9.37
CA GLY A 78 12.28 -0.50 -10.51
C GLY A 78 12.80 0.89 -10.13
N GLY A 79 12.22 1.55 -9.12
CA GLY A 79 12.61 2.89 -8.67
C GLY A 79 13.60 2.91 -7.49
N GLY A 80 13.84 1.76 -6.86
CA GLY A 80 14.75 1.66 -5.72
C GLY A 80 14.15 2.25 -4.43
N LYS A 81 15.01 2.75 -3.54
CA LYS A 81 14.60 3.26 -2.23
C LYS A 81 13.94 4.64 -2.35
N ASN A 82 12.68 4.73 -1.94
CA ASN A 82 11.91 5.97 -1.93
C ASN A 82 12.47 6.99 -0.92
N ARG A 83 12.41 8.26 -1.29
CA ARG A 83 12.89 9.41 -0.53
C ARG A 83 11.89 10.58 -0.65
N PRO A 84 11.91 11.54 0.30
CA PRO A 84 11.06 12.73 0.19
C PRO A 84 11.27 13.50 -1.13
N GLU A 85 12.50 13.50 -1.66
CA GLU A 85 12.84 14.17 -2.91
C GLU A 85 12.12 13.57 -4.13
N ASP A 86 11.73 12.29 -4.06
CA ASP A 86 11.01 11.58 -5.14
C ASP A 86 9.58 12.10 -5.31
N LEU A 87 9.08 12.94 -4.38
CA LEU A 87 7.79 13.60 -4.51
C LEU A 87 7.70 14.46 -5.77
N LEU A 88 8.81 15.10 -6.18
CA LEU A 88 8.85 15.89 -7.41
C LEU A 88 8.63 15.03 -8.66
N LEU A 89 9.14 13.79 -8.66
CA LEU A 89 8.91 12.85 -9.74
C LEU A 89 7.44 12.41 -9.78
N ALA A 90 6.85 12.11 -8.63
CA ALA A 90 5.43 11.76 -8.52
C ALA A 90 4.53 12.92 -9.00
N MET A 91 4.87 14.17 -8.64
CA MET A 91 4.19 15.37 -9.15
C MET A 91 4.29 15.47 -10.67
N PHE A 92 5.49 15.33 -11.22
CA PHE A 92 5.72 15.42 -12.67
C PHE A 92 4.88 14.41 -13.46
N GLN A 93 4.66 13.21 -12.89
CA GLN A 93 3.82 12.17 -13.50
C GLN A 93 2.32 12.44 -13.38
N SER A 94 1.89 13.33 -12.49
CA SER A 94 0.50 13.42 -12.03
C SER A 94 -0.20 14.74 -12.35
N GLY A 95 0.57 15.80 -12.63
CA GLY A 95 0.03 17.10 -13.02
C GLY A 95 0.81 18.28 -12.44
N SER A 96 0.20 19.46 -12.41
CA SER A 96 0.83 20.72 -11.99
C SER A 96 0.74 21.01 -10.48
N ALA A 97 -0.08 20.27 -9.73
CA ALA A 97 -0.30 20.49 -8.31
C ALA A 97 -0.50 19.18 -7.54
N LEU A 98 0.08 19.10 -6.33
CA LEU A 98 -0.19 18.04 -5.36
C LEU A 98 -1.66 18.04 -4.90
N PRO A 99 -2.17 16.91 -4.37
CA PRO A 99 -3.50 16.85 -3.76
C PRO A 99 -3.73 17.99 -2.76
N GLN A 100 -4.76 18.78 -2.98
CA GLN A 100 -5.14 19.88 -2.11
C GLN A 100 -6.35 19.48 -1.27
N VAL A 101 -6.26 19.66 0.05
CA VAL A 101 -7.33 19.29 0.99
C VAL A 101 -7.93 20.50 1.66
N ASN A 102 -9.23 20.46 1.96
CA ASN A 102 -9.89 21.49 2.72
C ASN A 102 -9.36 21.53 4.18
N ASN A 103 -8.98 22.73 4.65
CA ASN A 103 -8.42 22.93 5.99
C ASN A 103 -9.49 23.04 7.10
N GLY A 104 -10.78 22.89 6.77
CA GLY A 104 -11.91 22.97 7.71
C GLY A 104 -12.12 21.75 8.61
N GLY A 105 -11.18 20.81 8.68
CA GLY A 105 -11.28 19.58 9.48
C GLY A 105 -11.98 18.41 8.79
N GLU A 106 -12.52 18.61 7.58
CA GLU A 106 -13.20 17.58 6.79
C GLU A 106 -12.46 17.21 5.50
N GLY A 107 -11.20 17.64 5.34
CA GLY A 107 -10.41 17.41 4.14
C GLY A 107 -10.34 15.94 3.75
N ARG A 108 -10.62 15.64 2.48
CA ARG A 108 -10.62 14.26 1.95
C ARG A 108 -9.56 14.06 0.89
N VAL A 109 -8.97 12.87 0.88
CA VAL A 109 -8.14 12.36 -0.21
C VAL A 109 -8.81 11.12 -0.78
N ARG A 110 -9.01 11.09 -2.08
CA ARG A 110 -9.51 9.93 -2.82
C ARG A 110 -8.36 9.29 -3.57
N GLY A 111 -8.11 8.00 -3.33
CA GLY A 111 -7.07 7.22 -3.99
C GLY A 111 -7.63 6.14 -4.92
N VAL A 112 -6.90 5.84 -5.99
CA VAL A 112 -7.10 4.65 -6.82
C VAL A 112 -5.96 3.67 -6.55
N PHE A 113 -6.32 2.49 -6.07
CA PHE A 113 -5.39 1.39 -5.85
C PHE A 113 -5.49 0.39 -7.00
N HIS A 114 -4.38 0.22 -7.71
CA HIS A 114 -4.18 -0.94 -8.58
C HIS A 114 -3.78 -2.12 -7.69
N VAL A 115 -4.47 -3.25 -7.86
CA VAL A 115 -4.21 -4.47 -7.10
C VAL A 115 -4.12 -5.65 -8.07
N VAL A 116 -3.05 -6.43 -7.95
CA VAL A 116 -2.82 -7.64 -8.74
C VAL A 116 -2.97 -8.85 -7.85
N THR A 117 -4.23 -9.16 -7.56
CA THR A 117 -4.65 -10.30 -6.73
C THR A 117 -6.04 -10.76 -7.14
N THR A 118 -6.35 -12.05 -6.97
CA THR A 118 -7.70 -12.57 -7.17
C THR A 118 -8.62 -12.40 -5.96
N ASP A 119 -8.06 -12.16 -4.75
CA ASP A 119 -8.78 -12.05 -3.48
C ASP A 119 -9.08 -10.60 -3.03
N GLY A 120 -8.58 -9.60 -3.77
CA GLY A 120 -8.85 -8.19 -3.55
C GLY A 120 -7.83 -7.50 -2.63
N ALA A 121 -8.05 -6.20 -2.36
CA ALA A 121 -7.10 -5.37 -1.61
C ALA A 121 -7.06 -5.66 -0.08
N GLY A 122 -8.10 -6.31 0.45
CA GLY A 122 -8.36 -6.37 1.88
C GLY A 122 -8.74 -5.01 2.48
N PRO A 123 -8.88 -4.91 3.82
CA PRO A 123 -9.14 -3.65 4.50
C PRO A 123 -7.99 -2.66 4.28
N VAL A 124 -8.32 -1.45 3.80
CA VAL A 124 -7.34 -0.38 3.59
C VAL A 124 -7.25 0.48 4.85
N ARG A 125 -6.03 0.92 5.17
CA ARG A 125 -5.75 1.92 6.21
C ARG A 125 -4.79 2.95 5.65
N ALA A 126 -4.86 4.18 6.17
CA ALA A 126 -3.96 5.25 5.79
C ALA A 126 -3.48 6.00 7.04
N VAL A 127 -2.22 6.46 6.99
CA VAL A 127 -1.59 7.26 8.05
C VAL A 127 -1.03 8.52 7.42
N ILE A 128 -1.28 9.65 8.07
CA ILE A 128 -0.77 10.95 7.69
C ILE A 128 0.47 11.26 8.54
N ASP A 129 1.60 11.49 7.88
CA ASP A 129 2.80 12.08 8.48
C ASP A 129 2.88 13.57 8.10
N ALA A 130 2.57 14.46 9.05
CA ALA A 130 2.62 15.90 8.84
C ALA A 130 4.04 16.46 8.65
N THR A 131 5.09 15.66 8.90
CA THR A 131 6.49 16.10 8.75
C THR A 131 7.03 15.93 7.33
N ALA A 132 6.34 15.16 6.48
CA ALA A 132 6.80 14.77 5.15
C ALA A 132 8.17 14.06 5.12
N LYS A 133 8.58 13.42 6.23
CA LYS A 133 9.88 12.72 6.36
C LYS A 133 9.74 11.20 6.41
N GLY A 134 8.51 10.67 6.35
CA GLY A 134 8.22 9.26 6.52
C GLY A 134 8.22 8.82 7.99
N HIS A 135 7.86 9.72 8.89
CA HIS A 135 7.78 9.50 10.34
C HIS A 135 6.41 8.95 10.79
N PHE A 136 5.89 7.95 10.05
CA PHE A 136 4.55 7.40 10.27
C PHE A 136 4.32 6.75 11.63
N ARG A 137 5.39 6.41 12.39
CA ARG A 137 5.24 5.88 13.76
C ARG A 137 4.45 6.83 14.68
N ASN A 138 4.60 8.14 14.46
CA ASN A 138 3.89 9.18 15.22
C ASN A 138 2.82 9.86 14.36
N GLY A 139 2.43 9.24 13.24
CA GLY A 139 1.44 9.78 12.32
C GLY A 139 0.02 9.61 12.84
N THR A 140 -0.91 10.32 12.21
CA THR A 140 -2.35 10.26 12.53
C THR A 140 -3.02 9.30 11.56
N GLU A 141 -3.74 8.30 12.06
CA GLU A 141 -4.56 7.43 11.21
C GLU A 141 -5.75 8.20 10.64
N ALA A 142 -5.96 8.05 9.33
CA ALA A 142 -7.11 8.61 8.65
C ALA A 142 -8.32 7.66 8.74
N THR A 143 -9.52 8.24 8.81
CA THR A 143 -10.76 7.50 8.65
C THR A 143 -10.92 7.12 7.18
N VAL A 144 -11.07 5.82 6.90
CA VAL A 144 -11.31 5.31 5.55
C VAL A 144 -12.81 5.29 5.28
N LEU A 145 -13.22 5.94 4.20
CA LEU A 145 -14.58 5.91 3.66
C LEU A 145 -14.57 5.01 2.43
N THR A 146 -15.45 4.00 2.40
CA THR A 146 -15.60 3.04 1.28
C THR A 146 -16.95 3.21 0.61
#